data_AF-A0A964XVG7-F1
#
_entry.id   AF-A0A964XVG7-F1
#
_cell.length_a   1.000
_cell.length_b   1.000
_cell.length_c   1.000
_cell.angle_alpha   90.00
_cell.angle_beta   90.00
_cell.angle_gamma   90.00
#
_symmetry.space_group_name_H-M   'P 1'
#
loop_
_entity.id
_entity.type
_entity.pdbx_description
1 polymer ?
#
loop_
_entity_poly.entity_id
_entity_poly.type
_entity_poly.pdbx_seq_one_letter_code
_entity_poly.pdbx_strand_id
1 'polypeptide(L)' 'MSSDLIDQLRHLIGATHVLTESQDVAPFVEDWRGRYRGEVLAVVQPATTHEVAAVVKACAQASVSIVPQGGHTRT' A
#
# COMPACT_ATOMS: atom_id res chain seq x y z
N MET A 1 -2.89 -11.22 -12.16
CA MET A 1 -3.69 -9.99 -11.94
C MET A 1 -3.20 -9.24 -10.70
N SER A 2 -3.36 -9.72 -9.46
CA SER A 2 -2.78 -9.01 -8.28
C SER A 2 -1.28 -9.20 -8.10
N SER A 3 -0.74 -10.39 -8.38
CA SER A 3 0.72 -10.64 -8.32
C SER A 3 1.47 -9.71 -9.27
N ASP A 4 0.95 -9.53 -10.49
CA ASP A 4 1.59 -8.70 -11.52
C ASP A 4 1.70 -7.23 -11.10
N LEU A 5 0.67 -6.69 -10.43
CA LEU A 5 0.70 -5.33 -9.89
C LEU A 5 1.69 -5.22 -8.73
N ILE A 6 1.71 -6.18 -7.81
CA ILE A 6 2.66 -6.18 -6.68
C ILE A 6 4.10 -6.18 -7.20
N ASP A 7 4.41 -7.04 -8.16
CA ASP A 7 5.75 -7.12 -8.73
C ASP A 7 6.12 -5.85 -9.51
N GLN A 8 5.16 -5.26 -10.22
CA GLN A 8 5.35 -3.95 -10.87
C GLN A 8 5.64 -2.85 -9.85
N LEU A 9 4.90 -2.79 -8.74
CA LEU A 9 5.12 -1.82 -7.66
C LEU A 9 6.51 -2.00 -7.04
N ARG A 10 6.92 -3.24 -6.76
CA ARG A 10 8.27 -3.56 -6.27
C ARG A 10 9.36 -3.10 -7.24
N HIS A 11 9.12 -3.19 -8.54
CA HIS A 11 10.05 -2.70 -9.56
C HIS A 11 10.13 -1.16 -9.60
N LEU A 12 9.01 -0.47 -9.37
CA LEU A 12 8.92 0.98 -9.44
C LEU A 12 9.58 1.67 -8.24
N ILE A 13 9.42 1.11 -7.04
CA ILE A 13 9.81 1.80 -5.79
C ILE A 13 10.72 0.96 -4.89
N GLY A 14 11.05 -0.27 -5.27
CA GLY A 14 11.84 -1.21 -4.49
C GLY A 14 10.99 -2.12 -3.60
N ALA A 15 11.43 -3.37 -3.45
CA ALA A 15 10.66 -4.40 -2.75
C ALA A 15 10.43 -4.10 -1.26
N THR A 16 11.36 -3.39 -0.62
CA THR A 16 11.26 -2.99 0.80
C THR A 16 10.13 -2.01 1.08
N HIS A 17 9.65 -1.31 0.05
CA HIS A 17 8.57 -0.33 0.17
C HIS A 17 7.19 -0.92 -0.16
N VAL A 18 7.10 -2.23 -0.45
CA VAL A 18 5.84 -2.92 -0.77
C VAL A 18 5.64 -4.10 0.18
N LEU A 19 4.78 -3.90 1.18
CA LEU A 19 4.47 -4.87 2.20
C LEU A 19 3.25 -5.70 1.79
N THR A 20 3.39 -7.02 1.83
CA THR A 20 2.33 -7.98 1.50
C THR A 20 2.07 -8.98 2.64
N GLU A 21 3.05 -9.15 3.52
CA GLU A 21 2.96 -10.09 4.63
C GLU A 21 1.98 -9.58 5.69
N SER A 22 1.15 -10.47 6.22
CA SER A 22 0.08 -10.10 7.14
C SER A 22 0.58 -9.36 8.39
N GLN A 23 1.77 -9.70 8.88
CA GLN A 23 2.38 -9.06 10.05
C GLN A 23 2.85 -7.61 9.77
N ASP A 24 3.31 -7.34 8.55
CA ASP A 24 3.83 -6.04 8.15
C ASP A 24 2.70 -5.10 7.73
N VAL A 25 1.61 -5.67 7.22
CA VAL A 25 0.38 -4.95 6.83
C VAL A 25 -0.52 -4.66 8.03
N ALA A 26 -0.52 -5.49 9.07
CA ALA A 26 -1.38 -5.35 10.25
C ALA A 26 -1.42 -3.92 10.85
N PRO A 27 -0.29 -3.21 11.04
CA PRO A 27 -0.29 -1.84 11.58
C PRO A 27 -1.03 -0.81 10.73
N PHE A 28 -1.29 -1.11 9.45
CA PHE A 28 -1.91 -0.21 8.47
C PHE A 28 -3.40 -0.51 8.24
N VAL A 29 -3.83 -1.74 8.53
CA VAL A 29 -5.22 -2.18 8.27
C VAL A 29 -6.04 -2.39 9.52
N GLU A 30 -5.41 -2.40 10.69
CA GLU A 30 -6.08 -2.47 11.98
C GLU A 30 -6.22 -1.06 12.56
N ASP A 31 -7.47 -0.68 12.87
CA ASP A 31 -7.73 0.51 13.67
C ASP A 31 -7.16 0.32 15.09
N TRP A 32 -6.78 1.40 15.77
CA TRP A 32 -6.20 1.38 17.12
C TRP A 32 -7.09 0.73 18.18
N ARG A 33 -8.38 0.57 17.89
CA ARG A 33 -9.37 -0.15 18.73
C ARG A 33 -9.51 -1.63 18.40
N GLY A 34 -8.80 -2.15 17.39
CA GLY A 34 -8.86 -3.53 16.93
C GLY A 34 -10.22 -3.98 16.39
N ARG A 35 -11.13 -3.04 16.08
CA ARG A 35 -12.52 -3.34 15.69
C ARG A 35 -12.72 -3.50 14.20
N TYR A 36 -11.87 -2.89 13.39
CA TYR A 36 -11.94 -2.95 11.93
C TYR A 36 -10.60 -3.44 11.41
N ARG A 37 -10.65 -4.52 10.64
CA ARG A 37 -9.51 -5.08 9.89
C ARG A 37 -9.85 -4.99 8.42
N GLY A 38 -9.25 -4.02 7.73
CA GLY A 38 -9.34 -3.96 6.28
C GLY A 38 -8.58 -5.13 5.64
N GLU A 39 -9.08 -5.64 4.52
CA GLU A 39 -8.29 -6.52 3.66
C GLU A 39 -7.66 -5.66 2.56
N VAL A 40 -6.33 -5.70 2.43
CA VAL A 40 -5.59 -4.96 1.41
C VAL A 40 -4.66 -5.91 0.65
N LEU A 41 -4.45 -5.61 -0.62
CA LEU A 41 -3.54 -6.36 -1.48
C LEU A 41 -2.07 -6.15 -1.10
N ALA A 42 -1.72 -4.90 -0.76
CA ALA A 42 -0.39 -4.50 -0.31
C ALA A 42 -0.46 -3.14 0.38
N VAL A 43 0.51 -2.86 1.24
CA VAL A 43 0.82 -1.51 1.73
C VAL A 43 2.04 -1.01 0.97
N VAL A 44 1.95 0.21 0.45
CA VAL A 44 3.00 0.81 -0.36
C VAL A 44 3.50 2.06 0.35
N GLN A 45 4.82 2.19 0.54
CA GLN A 45 5.46 3.28 1.29
C GLN A 45 6.46 4.05 0.41
N PRO A 46 6.01 4.92 -0.51
CA PRO A 46 6.89 5.70 -1.36
C PRO A 46 7.75 6.68 -0.55
N ALA A 47 9.03 6.83 -0.91
CA ALA A 47 9.95 7.77 -0.31
C ALA A 47 9.91 9.16 -0.98
N THR A 48 9.42 9.23 -2.22
CA THR A 48 9.40 10.47 -3.01
C THR A 48 8.04 10.72 -3.67
N THR A 49 7.76 11.99 -4.00
CA THR A 49 6.55 12.36 -4.75
C THR A 49 6.52 11.76 -6.17
N HIS A 50 7.69 11.50 -6.76
CA HIS A 50 7.79 10.82 -8.06
C HIS A 50 7.31 9.37 -7.96
N GLU A 51 7.73 8.66 -6.92
CA GLU A 51 7.28 7.30 -6.64
C GLU A 51 5.77 7.26 -6.35
N VAL A 52 5.23 8.22 -5.60
CA VAL A 52 3.77 8.35 -5.41
C VAL A 52 3.05 8.43 -6.75
N ALA A 53 3.49 9.30 -7.66
CA ALA A 53 2.88 9.44 -8.98
C ALA A 53 2.95 8.15 -9.80
N ALA A 54 4.08 7.44 -9.74
CA ALA A 54 4.27 6.16 -10.43
C ALA A 54 3.32 5.08 -9.89
N VAL A 55 3.18 4.96 -8.56
CA VAL A 55 2.27 4.03 -7.89
C VAL A 55 0.83 4.31 -8.26
N VAL A 56 0.39 5.58 -8.18
CA VAL A 56 -0.99 5.97 -8.52
C VAL A 56 -1.30 5.61 -9.98
N LYS A 57 -0.37 5.85 -10.90
CA LYS A 57 -0.53 5.49 -12.31
C LYS A 57 -0.65 3.99 -12.52
N ALA A 58 0.19 3.18 -11.85
CA ALA A 58 0.15 1.73 -11.96
C ALA A 58 -1.19 1.16 -11.43
N CYS A 59 -1.65 1.63 -10.25
CA CYS A 59 -2.93 1.22 -9.68
C CYS A 59 -4.11 1.64 -10.57
N ALA A 60 -4.09 2.84 -11.15
CA ALA A 60 -5.13 3.29 -12.08
C ALA A 60 -5.20 2.41 -13.34
N GLN A 61 -4.05 2.03 -13.91
CA GLN A 61 -3.99 1.12 -15.07
C GLN A 61 -4.51 -0.28 -14.73
N ALA A 62 -4.22 -0.77 -13.53
CA ALA A 62 -4.71 -2.05 -13.03
C ALA A 62 -6.16 -2.01 -12.51
N SER A 63 -6.80 -0.83 -12.52
CA SER A 63 -8.14 -0.60 -11.93
C SER A 63 -8.23 -1.02 -10.45
N VAL A 64 -7.15 -0.79 -9.69
CA VAL A 64 -7.05 -1.08 -8.26
C VAL A 64 -7.27 0.20 -7.45
N SER A 65 -8.19 0.14 -6.47
CA SER A 65 -8.47 1.25 -5.56
C SER A 65 -7.29 1.54 -4.64
N ILE A 66 -7.09 2.81 -4.30
CA ILE A 66 -6.04 3.29 -3.40
C ILE A 66 -6.69 3.95 -2.19
N VAL A 67 -6.23 3.59 -0.99
CA VAL A 67 -6.58 4.28 0.25
C VAL A 67 -5.36 5.03 0.75
N PRO A 68 -5.30 6.37 0.65
CA PRO A 68 -4.19 7.13 1.19
C PRO A 68 -4.26 7.15 2.72
N GLN A 69 -3.15 6.81 3.37
CA GLN A 69 -3.03 6.76 4.82
C GLN A 69 -1.94 7.73 5.29
N GLY A 70 -2.32 8.65 6.18
CA GLY A 70 -1.38 9.57 6.85
C GLY A 70 -0.82 8.99 8.15
N GLY A 71 -0.37 9.85 9.06
CA GLY A 71 0.43 9.43 10.23
C GLY A 71 -0.26 8.63 11.35
N HIS A 72 -1.45 8.03 11.17
CA HIS A 72 -2.14 7.26 12.23
C HIS A 72 -2.27 7.98 13.60
N THR A 73 -2.21 9.33 13.62
CA THR A 73 -2.05 10.15 14.84
C THR A 73 -3.23 11.08 15.13
N ARG A 74 -4.34 11.01 14.39
CA ARG A 74 -5.53 11.81 14.75
C ARG A 74 -6.26 11.14 15.91
N THR A 75 -6.01 11.66 17.11
CA THR A 75 -6.94 11.69 18.25
C THR A 75 -8.28 12.28 17.86
#